data_AF-A0A1P8YL43-F1
#
_entry.id   AF-A0A1P8YL43-F1
#
_cell.length_a   1.000
_cell.length_b   1.000
_cell.length_c   1.000
_cell.angle_alpha   90.00
_cell.angle_beta   90.00
_cell.angle_gamma   90.00
#
_symmetry.space_group_name_H-M   'P 1'
#
loop_
_entity.id
_entity.type
_entity.pdbx_description
1 polymer ?
#
loop_
_entity_poly.entity_id
_entity_poly.type
_entity_poly.pdbx_seq_one_letter_code
_entity_poly.pdbx_strand_id
1 'polypeptide(L)'
;MGDPGLSGRFGRFGGRYVPEALAPACRAVEAGFRNAWADPEFRAELSRLLAEYCGRPTPVTRALRLSEALGVRVLLKREDLNHTGSHKLNNALGQALLARRMGKRELMAETGAGQHGVATATAAALLGMKCTVYMGEVDMARQELNVYRMETLGAQVIPVRTGARTLKDATSEAFRHWVTRADESHYCLGSVLGPHPYPWIVREFQSVIGIEAAAQCAQLLAGGVPDVVVACVGGDPTRRERSPGSPRRRRDSSVSRVRVAPAPPTAPWVCCTARCRCICRTMRARCSKRIPSLPVSTIRGWGPSTPTSPSSVARTT
;
A
#
# COMPACT_ATOMS: atom_id res chain seq x y z
N MET A 1 -14.46 -12.47 2.77
CA MET A 1 -14.91 -11.92 1.49
C MET A 1 -14.66 -13.02 0.47
N GLY A 2 -15.69 -13.53 -0.20
CA GLY A 2 -15.51 -14.65 -1.15
C GLY A 2 -14.66 -14.28 -2.35
N ASP A 3 -14.43 -15.27 -3.21
CA ASP A 3 -13.85 -15.03 -4.54
C ASP A 3 -14.70 -14.03 -5.33
N PRO A 4 -14.08 -13.22 -6.21
CA PRO A 4 -14.86 -12.34 -7.07
C PRO A 4 -15.86 -13.18 -7.88
N GLY A 5 -17.07 -12.66 -8.06
CA GLY A 5 -18.03 -13.30 -8.97
C GLY A 5 -17.46 -13.38 -10.40
N LEU A 6 -18.09 -14.16 -11.29
CA LEU A 6 -17.61 -14.38 -12.66
C LEU A 6 -17.32 -13.09 -13.45
N SER A 7 -17.96 -11.98 -13.11
CA SER A 7 -17.75 -10.66 -13.71
C SER A 7 -16.60 -9.84 -13.08
N GLY A 8 -15.87 -10.39 -12.11
CA GLY A 8 -14.81 -9.69 -11.38
C GLY A 8 -15.34 -8.67 -10.36
N ARG A 9 -16.59 -8.80 -9.94
CA ARG A 9 -17.27 -7.85 -9.05
C ARG A 9 -17.33 -8.32 -7.60
N PHE A 10 -17.27 -7.35 -6.69
CA PHE A 10 -17.53 -7.49 -5.26
C PHE A 10 -18.82 -6.72 -4.94
N GLY A 11 -19.96 -7.42 -4.99
CA GLY A 11 -21.27 -6.78 -5.00
C GLY A 11 -21.41 -5.86 -6.20
N ARG A 12 -21.76 -4.58 -5.97
CA ARG A 12 -21.91 -3.59 -7.06
C ARG A 12 -20.59 -3.00 -7.58
N PHE A 13 -19.48 -3.21 -6.87
CA PHE A 13 -18.18 -2.58 -7.17
C PHE A 13 -17.23 -3.55 -7.89
N GLY A 14 -16.18 -3.02 -8.53
CA GLY A 14 -15.21 -3.82 -9.28
C GLY A 14 -15.63 -4.04 -10.74
N GLY A 15 -15.20 -5.14 -11.33
CA GLY A 15 -15.35 -5.43 -12.76
C GLY A 15 -14.11 -5.05 -13.58
N ARG A 16 -14.17 -5.36 -14.88
CA ARG A 16 -13.09 -5.13 -15.84
C ARG A 16 -13.49 -4.04 -16.83
N TYR A 17 -13.26 -2.78 -16.47
CA TYR A 17 -13.49 -1.63 -17.34
C TYR A 17 -12.15 -1.14 -17.91
N VAL A 18 -11.75 -1.74 -19.03
CA VAL A 18 -10.52 -1.40 -19.75
C VAL A 18 -10.84 -1.25 -21.23
N PRO A 19 -10.01 -0.54 -22.02
CA PRO A 19 -10.09 -0.59 -23.48
C PRO A 19 -10.08 -2.04 -23.97
N GLU A 20 -10.82 -2.31 -25.05
CA GLU A 20 -10.99 -3.66 -25.60
C GLU A 20 -9.65 -4.37 -25.84
N ALA A 21 -8.66 -3.63 -26.34
CA ALA A 21 -7.30 -4.12 -26.58
C ALA A 21 -6.59 -4.69 -25.32
N LEU A 22 -6.97 -4.27 -24.11
CA LEU A 22 -6.40 -4.78 -22.84
C LEU A 22 -7.21 -5.91 -22.21
N ALA A 23 -8.42 -6.18 -22.71
CA ALA A 23 -9.26 -7.23 -22.16
C ALA A 23 -8.61 -8.64 -22.26
N PRO A 24 -7.95 -9.03 -23.38
CA PRO A 24 -7.22 -10.29 -23.46
C PRO A 24 -6.10 -10.39 -22.43
N ALA A 25 -5.29 -9.34 -22.25
CA ALA A 25 -4.20 -9.31 -21.28
C ALA A 25 -4.71 -9.49 -19.84
N CYS A 26 -5.81 -8.81 -19.48
CA CYS A 26 -6.43 -8.98 -18.16
C CYS A 26 -7.00 -10.39 -17.94
N ARG A 27 -7.55 -11.04 -18.99
CA ARG A 27 -8.01 -12.43 -18.92
C ARG A 27 -6.84 -13.41 -18.77
N ALA A 28 -5.73 -13.19 -19.47
CA ALA A 28 -4.53 -14.00 -19.35
C ALA A 28 -3.94 -13.92 -17.93
N VAL A 29 -3.88 -12.73 -17.34
CA VAL A 29 -3.46 -12.54 -15.94
C VAL A 29 -4.41 -13.24 -14.98
N GLU A 30 -5.72 -13.20 -15.22
CA GLU A 30 -6.70 -13.89 -14.36
C GLU A 30 -6.52 -15.41 -14.39
N ALA A 31 -6.41 -15.98 -15.58
CA ALA A 31 -6.19 -17.41 -15.76
C ALA A 31 -4.85 -17.85 -15.17
N GLY A 32 -3.78 -17.09 -15.44
CA GLY A 32 -2.46 -17.33 -14.87
C GLY A 32 -2.49 -17.30 -13.33
N PHE A 33 -3.17 -16.32 -12.74
CA PHE A 33 -3.30 -16.23 -11.29
C PHE A 33 -4.13 -17.38 -10.71
N ARG A 34 -5.27 -17.75 -11.30
CA ARG A 34 -6.08 -18.90 -10.85
C ARG A 34 -5.24 -20.18 -10.80
N ASN A 35 -4.52 -20.46 -11.88
CA ASN A 35 -3.68 -21.65 -11.99
C ASN A 35 -2.53 -21.62 -10.98
N ALA A 36 -1.85 -20.48 -10.84
CA ALA A 36 -0.76 -20.31 -9.90
C ALA A 36 -1.24 -20.40 -8.44
N TRP A 37 -2.38 -19.80 -8.09
CA TRP A 37 -2.87 -19.77 -6.72
C TRP A 37 -3.42 -21.11 -6.25
N ALA A 38 -3.96 -21.92 -7.17
CA ALA A 38 -4.36 -23.30 -6.90
C ALA A 38 -3.16 -24.21 -6.61
N ASP A 39 -1.99 -23.92 -7.19
CA ASP A 39 -0.77 -24.69 -7.03
C ASP A 39 -0.13 -24.50 -5.63
N PRO A 40 0.02 -25.56 -4.82
CA PRO A 40 0.75 -25.51 -3.56
C PRO A 40 2.22 -25.09 -3.72
N GLU A 41 2.90 -25.47 -4.80
CA GLU A 41 4.32 -25.17 -5.02
C GLU A 41 4.54 -23.66 -5.21
N PHE A 42 3.66 -23.01 -5.97
CA PHE A 42 3.69 -21.55 -6.12
C PHE A 42 3.52 -20.83 -4.77
N ARG A 43 2.58 -21.30 -3.94
CA ARG A 43 2.34 -20.72 -2.61
C ARG A 43 3.49 -21.00 -1.64
N ALA A 44 4.12 -22.17 -1.73
CA ALA A 44 5.31 -22.50 -0.96
C ALA A 44 6.50 -21.61 -1.36
N GLU A 45 6.73 -21.42 -2.66
CA GLU A 45 7.79 -20.55 -3.16
C GLU A 45 7.55 -19.09 -2.74
N LEU A 46 6.33 -18.57 -2.88
CA LEU A 46 5.99 -17.24 -2.39
C LEU A 46 6.21 -17.11 -0.87
N SER A 47 5.79 -18.11 -0.09
CA SER A 47 5.99 -18.12 1.36
C SER A 47 7.46 -18.09 1.74
N ARG A 48 8.30 -18.83 1.02
CA ARG A 48 9.75 -18.82 1.19
C ARG A 48 10.35 -17.43 0.88
N LEU A 49 9.97 -16.82 -0.25
CA LEU A 49 10.42 -15.46 -0.59
C LEU A 49 9.99 -14.43 0.47
N LEU A 50 8.76 -14.55 0.99
CA LEU A 50 8.28 -13.68 2.05
C LEU A 50 9.07 -13.88 3.36
N ALA A 51 9.41 -15.11 3.72
CA ALA A 51 10.19 -15.40 4.93
C ALA A 51 11.65 -14.96 4.78
N GLU A 52 12.35 -15.47 3.77
CA GLU A 52 13.81 -15.34 3.63
C GLU A 52 14.23 -13.96 3.09
N TYR A 53 13.43 -13.34 2.22
CA TYR A 53 13.80 -12.11 1.55
C TYR A 53 13.03 -10.88 2.07
N CYS A 54 11.71 -10.99 2.27
CA CYS A 54 10.93 -9.87 2.80
C CYS A 54 11.14 -9.67 4.30
N GLY A 55 11.50 -10.73 5.04
CA GLY A 55 11.70 -10.72 6.50
C GLY A 55 10.42 -10.98 7.30
N ARG A 56 9.48 -11.75 6.74
CA ARG A 56 8.23 -12.12 7.42
C ARG A 56 8.44 -13.30 8.39
N PRO A 57 7.63 -13.40 9.47
CA PRO A 57 6.52 -12.52 9.84
C PRO A 57 6.98 -11.19 10.45
N THR A 58 6.24 -10.11 10.17
CA THR A 58 6.50 -8.82 10.85
C THR A 58 5.90 -8.85 12.26
N PRO A 59 6.50 -8.20 13.27
CA PRO A 59 5.98 -8.23 14.62
C PRO A 59 4.70 -7.38 14.79
N VAL A 60 3.90 -7.72 15.81
CA VAL A 60 2.89 -6.82 16.39
C VAL A 60 3.47 -6.21 17.66
N THR A 61 3.69 -4.90 17.66
CA THR A 61 4.28 -4.19 18.81
C THR A 61 3.21 -3.47 19.61
N ARG A 62 3.21 -3.63 20.94
CA ARG A 62 2.37 -2.81 21.84
C ARG A 62 2.98 -1.41 21.98
N ALA A 63 2.22 -0.38 21.59
CA ALA A 63 2.65 1.01 21.70
C ALA A 63 2.29 1.57 23.09
N LEU A 64 3.13 1.32 24.10
CA LEU A 64 2.83 1.62 25.51
C LEU A 64 2.46 3.09 25.74
N ARG A 65 3.34 4.03 25.37
CA ARG A 65 3.12 5.47 25.56
C ARG A 65 1.89 6.00 24.80
N LEU A 66 1.65 5.48 23.60
CA LEU A 66 0.46 5.86 22.82
C LEU A 66 -0.81 5.29 23.44
N SER A 67 -0.72 4.08 24.02
CA SER A 67 -1.85 3.45 24.71
C SER A 67 -2.25 4.26 25.95
N GLU A 68 -1.25 4.66 26.75
CA GLU A 68 -1.44 5.51 27.93
C GLU A 68 -2.07 6.86 27.55
N ALA A 69 -1.52 7.53 26.53
CA ALA A 69 -2.01 8.83 26.09
C ALA A 69 -3.44 8.82 25.50
N LEU A 70 -3.94 7.65 25.08
CA LEU A 70 -5.27 7.49 24.50
C LEU A 70 -6.27 6.76 25.42
N GLY A 71 -5.80 6.20 26.54
CA GLY A 71 -6.62 5.36 27.42
C GLY A 71 -7.10 4.04 26.78
N VAL A 72 -6.47 3.60 25.68
CA VAL A 72 -6.84 2.36 24.96
C VAL A 72 -5.60 1.56 24.61
N ARG A 73 -5.69 0.23 24.54
CA ARG A 73 -4.58 -0.61 24.10
C ARG A 73 -4.32 -0.43 22.60
N VAL A 74 -3.11 0.02 22.24
CA VAL A 74 -2.71 0.18 20.83
C VAL A 74 -1.66 -0.85 20.45
N LEU A 75 -1.98 -1.65 19.44
CA LEU A 75 -1.08 -2.62 18.81
C LEU A 75 -0.74 -2.16 17.39
N LEU A 76 0.53 -2.29 17.00
CA LEU A 76 1.05 -1.86 15.70
C LEU A 76 1.57 -3.07 14.93
N LYS A 77 0.95 -3.41 13.79
CA LYS A 77 1.48 -4.40 12.84
C LYS A 77 2.61 -3.75 12.02
N ARG A 78 3.83 -4.23 12.19
CA ARG A 78 5.07 -3.55 11.79
C ARG A 78 5.50 -3.81 10.34
N GLU A 79 4.62 -3.50 9.39
CA GLU A 79 4.94 -3.58 7.95
C GLU A 79 6.00 -2.57 7.49
N ASP A 80 6.37 -1.62 8.36
CA ASP A 80 7.53 -0.76 8.17
C ASP A 80 8.87 -1.49 8.28
N LEU A 81 8.91 -2.68 8.89
CA LEU A 81 10.11 -3.51 9.05
C LEU A 81 10.35 -4.50 7.90
N ASN A 82 9.48 -4.55 6.89
CA ASN A 82 9.75 -5.32 5.68
C ASN A 82 11.01 -4.79 4.99
N HIS A 83 11.71 -5.63 4.22
CA HIS A 83 12.98 -5.30 3.56
C HIS A 83 13.02 -3.93 2.83
N THR A 84 11.98 -3.56 2.09
CA THR A 84 11.90 -2.27 1.38
C THR A 84 11.27 -1.13 2.19
N GLY A 85 10.98 -1.36 3.46
CA GLY A 85 10.37 -0.38 4.38
C GLY A 85 8.86 -0.22 4.22
N SER A 86 8.17 -1.11 3.48
CA SER A 86 6.72 -1.07 3.37
C SER A 86 6.07 -2.43 3.03
N HIS A 87 4.75 -2.52 3.23
CA HIS A 87 3.93 -3.67 2.83
C HIS A 87 3.88 -3.93 1.31
N LYS A 88 4.36 -3.02 0.46
CA LYS A 88 4.20 -3.18 -1.00
C LYS A 88 5.01 -4.35 -1.57
N LEU A 89 6.09 -4.75 -0.89
CA LEU A 89 6.92 -5.86 -1.31
C LEU A 89 6.16 -7.19 -1.35
N ASN A 90 5.20 -7.42 -0.45
CA ASN A 90 4.39 -8.64 -0.44
C ASN A 90 3.69 -8.87 -1.79
N ASN A 91 3.04 -7.82 -2.30
CA ASN A 91 2.36 -7.83 -3.60
C ASN A 91 3.35 -7.86 -4.76
N ALA A 92 4.45 -7.09 -4.69
CA ALA A 92 5.43 -7.03 -5.75
C ALA A 92 6.09 -8.40 -5.99
N LEU A 93 6.49 -9.11 -4.93
CA LEU A 93 7.04 -10.47 -5.02
C LEU A 93 6.02 -11.45 -5.60
N GLY A 94 4.77 -11.43 -5.11
CA GLY A 94 3.72 -12.30 -5.63
C GLY A 94 3.44 -12.07 -7.13
N GLN A 95 3.37 -10.82 -7.56
CA GLN A 95 3.15 -10.49 -8.97
C GLN A 95 4.37 -10.76 -9.84
N ALA A 96 5.59 -10.55 -9.35
CA ALA A 96 6.81 -10.87 -10.08
C ALA A 96 6.96 -12.39 -10.26
N LEU A 97 6.65 -13.16 -9.22
CA LEU A 97 6.61 -14.63 -9.28
C LEU A 97 5.54 -15.13 -10.27
N LEU A 98 4.35 -14.52 -10.23
CA LEU A 98 3.28 -14.80 -11.20
C LEU A 98 3.72 -14.49 -12.63
N ALA A 99 4.35 -13.34 -12.85
CA ALA A 99 4.84 -12.91 -14.16
C ALA A 99 5.86 -13.90 -14.72
N ARG A 100 6.84 -14.33 -13.90
CA ARG A 100 7.82 -15.36 -14.26
C ARG A 100 7.15 -16.68 -14.64
N ARG A 101 6.16 -17.12 -13.86
CA ARG A 101 5.38 -18.34 -14.15
C ARG A 101 4.57 -18.24 -15.44
N MET A 102 4.10 -17.04 -15.78
CA MET A 102 3.42 -16.75 -17.05
C MET A 102 4.39 -16.55 -18.22
N GLY A 103 5.70 -16.77 -18.03
CA GLY A 103 6.73 -16.63 -19.07
C GLY A 103 7.07 -15.18 -19.43
N LYS A 104 6.64 -14.19 -18.64
CA LYS A 104 6.95 -12.78 -18.86
C LYS A 104 8.38 -12.48 -18.42
N ARG A 105 9.05 -11.58 -19.13
CA ARG A 105 10.47 -11.23 -18.91
C ARG A 105 10.65 -9.85 -18.30
N GLU A 106 9.61 -9.03 -18.33
CA GLU A 106 9.63 -7.64 -17.89
C GLU A 106 8.46 -7.35 -16.93
N LEU A 107 8.73 -6.55 -15.89
CA LEU A 107 7.72 -5.92 -15.05
C LEU A 107 7.57 -4.46 -15.43
N MET A 108 6.32 -4.03 -15.58
CA MET A 108 5.98 -2.62 -15.73
C MET A 108 5.20 -2.16 -14.52
N ALA A 109 5.51 -0.99 -13.96
CA ALA A 109 4.78 -0.44 -12.82
C ALA A 109 4.61 1.07 -12.94
N GLU A 110 3.65 1.62 -12.20
CA GLU A 110 3.46 3.04 -12.01
C GLU A 110 3.79 3.45 -10.57
N THR A 111 4.31 4.65 -10.35
CA THR A 111 4.52 5.12 -8.98
C THR A 111 4.36 6.62 -8.82
N GLY A 112 3.96 7.02 -7.61
CA GLY A 112 3.86 8.42 -7.19
C GLY A 112 4.84 8.67 -6.07
N ALA A 113 4.56 8.18 -4.85
CA ALA A 113 5.49 8.30 -3.73
C ALA A 113 6.79 7.44 -3.86
N GLY A 114 6.99 6.72 -4.97
CA GLY A 114 8.19 5.90 -5.24
C GLY A 114 8.20 4.52 -4.58
N GLN A 115 7.53 4.33 -3.45
CA GLN A 115 7.58 3.07 -2.68
C GLN A 115 7.09 1.84 -3.45
N HIS A 116 6.12 1.98 -4.36
CA HIS A 116 5.69 0.86 -5.21
C HIS A 116 6.76 0.53 -6.25
N GLY A 117 7.30 1.56 -6.91
CA GLY A 117 8.36 1.37 -7.89
C GLY A 117 9.61 0.74 -7.30
N VAL A 118 10.02 1.15 -6.09
CA VAL A 118 11.14 0.50 -5.36
C VAL A 118 10.82 -0.97 -5.09
N ALA A 119 9.62 -1.31 -4.58
CA ALA A 119 9.25 -2.70 -4.32
C ALA A 119 9.23 -3.56 -5.60
N THR A 120 8.73 -3.03 -6.71
CA THR A 120 8.73 -3.74 -8.01
C THR A 120 10.14 -3.90 -8.56
N ALA A 121 10.98 -2.86 -8.50
CA ALA A 121 12.38 -2.93 -8.92
C ALA A 121 13.16 -3.97 -8.10
N THR A 122 12.97 -4.00 -6.78
CA THR A 122 13.58 -5.01 -5.90
C THR A 122 13.13 -6.42 -6.27
N ALA A 123 11.84 -6.64 -6.49
CA ALA A 123 11.32 -7.96 -6.88
C ALA A 123 11.83 -8.40 -8.27
N ALA A 124 11.94 -7.45 -9.21
CA ALA A 124 12.49 -7.71 -10.54
C ALA A 124 13.97 -8.10 -10.47
N ALA A 125 14.77 -7.34 -9.72
CA ALA A 125 16.20 -7.63 -9.53
C ALA A 125 16.42 -9.01 -8.91
N LEU A 126 15.63 -9.36 -7.88
CA LEU A 126 15.69 -10.68 -7.24
C LEU A 126 15.38 -11.83 -8.20
N LEU A 127 14.42 -11.66 -9.10
CA LEU A 127 13.95 -12.71 -10.00
C LEU A 127 14.55 -12.63 -11.40
N GLY A 128 15.55 -11.77 -11.62
CA GLY A 128 16.24 -11.62 -12.91
C GLY A 128 15.36 -11.07 -14.03
N MET A 129 14.40 -10.20 -13.70
CA MET A 129 13.47 -9.61 -14.66
C MET A 129 13.85 -8.16 -14.99
N LYS A 130 13.56 -7.72 -16.21
CA LYS A 130 13.62 -6.28 -16.55
C LYS A 130 12.53 -5.53 -15.79
N CYS A 131 12.79 -4.28 -15.39
CA CYS A 131 11.80 -3.46 -14.69
C CYS A 131 11.73 -2.06 -15.30
N THR A 132 10.52 -1.65 -15.68
CA THR A 132 10.23 -0.31 -16.18
C THR A 132 9.21 0.35 -15.26
N VAL A 133 9.54 1.51 -14.69
CA VAL A 133 8.68 2.24 -13.75
C VAL A 133 8.30 3.61 -14.33
N TYR A 134 7.00 3.85 -14.49
CA TYR A 134 6.45 5.15 -14.89
C TYR A 134 6.22 6.02 -13.66
N MET A 135 6.73 7.23 -13.68
CA MET A 135 6.60 8.17 -12.57
C MET A 135 6.35 9.58 -13.10
N GLY A 136 5.38 10.28 -12.52
CA GLY A 136 5.11 11.67 -12.89
C GLY A 136 6.32 12.56 -12.62
N GLU A 137 6.67 13.45 -13.55
CA GLU A 137 7.86 14.30 -13.44
C GLU A 137 7.90 15.13 -12.14
N VAL A 138 6.74 15.62 -11.69
CA VAL A 138 6.61 16.37 -10.42
C VAL A 138 6.86 15.46 -9.21
N ASP A 139 6.42 14.21 -9.28
CA ASP A 139 6.64 13.24 -8.21
C ASP A 139 8.10 12.77 -8.18
N MET A 140 8.76 12.64 -9.34
CA MET A 140 10.19 12.33 -9.44
C MET A 140 11.05 13.37 -8.72
N ALA A 141 10.85 14.66 -9.01
CA ALA A 141 11.59 15.73 -8.36
C ALA A 141 11.40 15.74 -6.83
N ARG A 142 10.22 15.35 -6.33
CA ARG A 142 9.91 15.28 -4.90
C ARG A 142 10.44 14.02 -4.22
N GLN A 143 10.78 12.98 -4.98
CA GLN A 143 11.11 11.65 -4.47
C GLN A 143 12.41 11.13 -5.09
N GLU A 144 13.38 12.03 -5.30
CA GLU A 144 14.67 11.76 -5.93
C GLU A 144 15.38 10.54 -5.32
N LEU A 145 15.37 10.39 -3.99
CA LEU A 145 15.95 9.23 -3.32
C LEU A 145 15.31 7.90 -3.74
N ASN A 146 13.99 7.87 -3.96
CA ASN A 146 13.33 6.65 -4.42
C ASN A 146 13.59 6.40 -5.92
N VAL A 147 13.75 7.45 -6.72
CA VAL A 147 14.18 7.33 -8.13
C VAL A 147 15.56 6.69 -8.19
N TYR A 148 16.52 7.26 -7.46
CA TYR A 148 17.88 6.74 -7.37
C TYR A 148 17.93 5.27 -6.90
N ARG A 149 17.12 4.90 -5.90
CA ARG A 149 17.00 3.50 -5.44
C ARG A 149 16.51 2.55 -6.53
N MET A 150 15.51 2.97 -7.33
CA MET A 150 15.00 2.16 -8.44
C MET A 150 16.08 1.96 -9.51
N GLU A 151 16.80 3.02 -9.87
CA GLU A 151 17.89 2.96 -10.87
C GLU A 151 19.06 2.09 -10.39
N THR A 152 19.43 2.19 -9.11
CA THR A 152 20.46 1.34 -8.49
C THR A 152 20.09 -0.14 -8.52
N LEU A 153 18.79 -0.46 -8.44
CA LEU A 153 18.25 -1.81 -8.59
C LEU A 153 18.15 -2.26 -10.06
N GLY A 154 18.60 -1.43 -11.01
CA GLY A 154 18.60 -1.73 -12.45
C GLY A 154 17.25 -1.46 -13.15
N ALA A 155 16.30 -0.79 -12.50
CA ALA A 155 15.04 -0.43 -13.13
C ALA A 155 15.19 0.83 -13.99
N GLN A 156 14.52 0.85 -15.15
CA GLN A 156 14.38 2.06 -15.96
C GLN A 156 13.22 2.91 -15.42
N VAL A 157 13.51 4.12 -14.96
CA VAL A 157 12.48 5.06 -14.48
C VAL A 157 12.13 6.04 -15.60
N ILE A 158 10.89 6.00 -16.09
CA ILE A 158 10.41 6.82 -17.20
C ILE A 158 9.60 8.01 -16.67
N PRO A 159 10.04 9.26 -16.92
CA PRO A 159 9.31 10.45 -16.53
C PRO A 159 8.05 10.63 -17.38
N VAL A 160 6.91 10.81 -16.72
CA VAL A 160 5.64 11.16 -17.36
C VAL A 160 5.42 12.67 -17.30
N ARG A 161 5.50 13.29 -18.48
CA ARG A 161 5.40 14.75 -18.69
C ARG A 161 4.03 15.22 -19.15
N THR A 162 3.14 14.28 -19.47
CA THR A 162 1.76 14.56 -19.92
C THR A 162 0.85 14.87 -18.73
N GLY A 163 -0.23 15.60 -19.00
CA GLY A 163 -1.27 15.90 -18.02
C GLY A 163 -0.76 16.65 -16.78
N ALA A 164 -1.21 16.21 -15.61
CA ALA A 164 -0.81 16.82 -14.34
C ALA A 164 0.58 16.38 -13.85
N ARG A 165 1.24 15.46 -14.57
CA ARG A 165 2.57 14.90 -14.25
C ARG A 165 2.64 14.26 -12.86
N THR A 166 1.58 13.56 -12.49
CA THR A 166 1.45 12.86 -11.20
C THR A 166 1.13 11.38 -11.39
N LEU A 167 0.98 10.63 -10.29
CA LEU A 167 0.56 9.21 -10.29
C LEU A 167 -0.56 8.88 -11.29
N LYS A 168 -1.61 9.70 -11.41
CA LYS A 168 -2.72 9.42 -12.32
C LYS A 168 -2.26 9.34 -13.78
N ASP A 169 -1.43 10.29 -14.19
CA ASP A 169 -0.89 10.36 -15.54
C ASP A 169 0.09 9.19 -15.78
N ALA A 170 0.89 8.85 -14.76
CA ALA A 170 1.76 7.69 -14.80
C ALA A 170 1.00 6.36 -14.98
N THR A 171 -0.14 6.19 -14.30
CA THR A 171 -1.01 5.03 -14.49
C THR A 171 -1.53 4.96 -15.94
N SER A 172 -1.98 6.09 -16.50
CA SER A 172 -2.48 6.13 -17.88
C SER A 172 -1.41 5.78 -18.91
N GLU A 173 -0.19 6.30 -18.77
CA GLU A 173 0.93 5.96 -19.65
C GLU A 173 1.36 4.49 -19.52
N ALA A 174 1.43 3.96 -18.29
CA ALA A 174 1.77 2.57 -18.06
C ALA A 174 0.76 1.61 -18.71
N PHE A 175 -0.54 1.89 -18.56
CA PHE A 175 -1.58 1.11 -19.26
C PHE A 175 -1.46 1.21 -20.77
N ARG A 176 -1.24 2.42 -21.32
CA ARG A 176 -1.08 2.63 -22.76
C ARG A 176 0.07 1.82 -23.33
N HIS A 177 1.22 1.81 -22.65
CA HIS A 177 2.37 1.03 -23.12
C HIS A 177 2.20 -0.48 -22.91
N TRP A 178 1.50 -0.89 -21.85
CA TRP A 178 1.21 -2.31 -21.63
C TRP A 178 0.36 -2.91 -22.76
N VAL A 179 -0.53 -2.13 -23.39
CA VAL A 179 -1.32 -2.57 -24.58
C VAL A 179 -0.44 -3.19 -25.65
N THR A 180 0.72 -2.58 -25.94
CA THR A 180 1.61 -3.00 -27.04
C THR A 180 2.69 -3.99 -26.61
N ARG A 181 2.78 -4.29 -25.30
CA ARG A 181 3.86 -5.10 -24.70
C ARG A 181 3.32 -6.25 -23.84
N ALA A 182 2.02 -6.51 -23.87
CA ALA A 182 1.35 -7.47 -22.99
C ALA A 182 1.89 -8.90 -23.11
N ASP A 183 2.47 -9.27 -24.24
CA ASP A 183 3.05 -10.59 -24.46
C ASP A 183 4.39 -10.77 -23.74
N GLU A 184 5.19 -9.72 -23.62
CA GLU A 184 6.54 -9.76 -23.02
C GLU A 184 6.55 -9.32 -21.55
N SER A 185 5.59 -8.46 -21.18
CA SER A 185 5.58 -7.74 -19.90
C SER A 185 4.36 -8.04 -19.05
N HIS A 186 4.55 -7.99 -17.73
CA HIS A 186 3.49 -8.02 -16.74
C HIS A 186 3.34 -6.65 -16.08
N TYR A 187 2.13 -6.10 -16.09
CA TYR A 187 1.85 -4.85 -15.39
C TYR A 187 1.65 -5.11 -13.89
N CYS A 188 2.66 -4.78 -13.09
CA CYS A 188 2.67 -4.93 -11.64
C CYS A 188 1.89 -3.79 -10.98
N LEU A 189 0.57 -3.92 -10.87
CA LEU A 189 -0.30 -2.93 -10.24
C LEU A 189 -0.09 -2.91 -8.72
N GLY A 190 0.16 -1.72 -8.15
CA GLY A 190 0.49 -1.55 -6.73
C GLY A 190 -0.68 -1.31 -5.77
N SER A 191 -1.92 -1.41 -6.25
CA SER A 191 -3.12 -1.02 -5.51
C SER A 191 -4.28 -1.98 -5.77
N VAL A 192 -5.21 -2.07 -4.82
CA VAL A 192 -6.50 -2.76 -5.06
C VAL A 192 -7.44 -1.95 -5.98
N LEU A 193 -7.02 -0.77 -6.43
CA LEU A 193 -7.72 0.04 -7.41
C LEU A 193 -7.23 -0.30 -8.82
N GLY A 194 -8.06 -1.00 -9.57
CA GLY A 194 -7.77 -1.37 -10.94
C GLY A 194 -8.86 -2.28 -11.52
N PRO A 195 -8.72 -2.68 -12.79
CA PRO A 195 -9.62 -3.64 -13.39
C PRO A 195 -9.40 -5.03 -12.79
N HIS A 196 -10.45 -5.84 -12.77
CA HIS A 196 -10.31 -7.28 -12.51
C HIS A 196 -9.30 -7.90 -13.50
N PRO A 197 -8.31 -8.69 -13.04
CA PRO A 197 -8.22 -9.39 -11.75
C PRO A 197 -7.41 -8.73 -10.64
N TYR A 198 -6.81 -7.56 -10.86
CA TYR A 198 -5.83 -7.00 -9.94
C TYR A 198 -6.33 -6.78 -8.50
N PRO A 199 -7.56 -6.29 -8.24
CA PRO A 199 -8.06 -6.14 -6.87
C PRO A 199 -8.06 -7.46 -6.08
N TRP A 200 -8.31 -8.58 -6.77
CA TRP A 200 -8.30 -9.91 -6.17
C TRP A 200 -6.86 -10.38 -5.92
N ILE A 201 -5.97 -10.25 -6.91
CA ILE A 201 -4.55 -10.62 -6.79
C ILE A 201 -3.88 -9.88 -5.63
N VAL A 202 -4.02 -8.56 -5.59
CA VAL A 202 -3.41 -7.71 -4.55
C VAL A 202 -3.96 -8.06 -3.17
N ARG A 203 -5.24 -8.42 -3.06
CA ARG A 203 -5.86 -8.89 -1.81
C ARG A 203 -5.20 -10.17 -1.31
N GLU A 204 -5.08 -11.17 -2.17
CA GLU A 204 -4.49 -12.47 -1.81
C GLU A 204 -3.03 -12.32 -1.37
N PHE A 205 -2.21 -11.61 -2.14
CA PHE A 205 -0.80 -11.40 -1.78
C PHE A 205 -0.59 -10.53 -0.54
N GLN A 206 -1.55 -9.68 -0.16
CA GLN A 206 -1.49 -8.89 1.07
C GLN A 206 -2.16 -9.56 2.27
N SER A 207 -2.87 -10.68 2.07
CA SER A 207 -3.62 -11.38 3.14
C SER A 207 -2.73 -11.86 4.28
N VAL A 208 -1.44 -12.13 3.98
CA VAL A 208 -0.40 -12.53 4.94
C VAL A 208 -0.30 -11.56 6.12
N ILE A 209 -0.52 -10.25 5.91
CA ILE A 209 -0.50 -9.25 6.98
C ILE A 209 -1.54 -9.58 8.04
N GLY A 210 -2.75 -9.92 7.59
CA GLY A 210 -3.87 -10.20 8.48
C GLY A 210 -3.81 -11.58 9.11
N ILE A 211 -3.30 -12.58 8.40
CA ILE A 211 -3.07 -13.93 8.93
C ILE A 211 -2.10 -13.86 10.12
N GLU A 212 -0.95 -13.21 9.92
CA GLU A 212 0.03 -13.03 10.98
C GLU A 212 -0.50 -12.15 12.12
N ALA A 213 -1.14 -11.03 11.81
CA ALA A 213 -1.66 -10.12 12.83
C ALA A 213 -2.71 -10.80 13.71
N ALA A 214 -3.59 -11.64 13.13
CA ALA A 214 -4.59 -12.39 13.88
C ALA A 214 -3.92 -13.38 14.85
N ALA A 215 -2.95 -14.18 14.38
CA ALA A 215 -2.22 -15.12 15.21
C ALA A 215 -1.46 -14.42 16.35
N GLN A 216 -0.75 -13.34 16.04
CA GLN A 216 0.02 -12.56 17.01
C GLN A 216 -0.89 -11.83 18.01
N CYS A 217 -2.02 -11.29 17.57
CA CYS A 217 -2.98 -10.67 18.47
C CYS A 217 -3.63 -11.70 19.40
N ALA A 218 -3.99 -12.89 18.91
CA ALA A 218 -4.53 -13.96 19.75
C ALA A 218 -3.56 -14.31 20.88
N GLN A 219 -2.26 -14.39 20.61
CA GLN A 219 -1.23 -14.61 21.64
C GLN A 219 -1.16 -13.45 22.64
N LEU A 220 -1.19 -12.20 22.16
CA LEU A 220 -1.09 -11.00 23.02
C LEU A 220 -2.37 -10.67 23.81
N LEU A 221 -3.51 -11.23 23.39
CA LEU A 221 -4.85 -10.93 23.94
C LEU A 221 -5.49 -12.15 24.59
N ALA A 222 -4.71 -13.16 24.98
CA ALA A 222 -5.18 -14.38 25.65
C ALA A 222 -6.31 -15.10 24.88
N GLY A 223 -6.11 -15.32 23.59
CA GLY A 223 -7.10 -15.91 22.68
C GLY A 223 -8.09 -14.91 22.08
N GLY A 224 -8.05 -13.65 22.50
CA GLY A 224 -8.93 -12.59 21.99
C GLY A 224 -8.55 -12.05 20.61
N VAL A 225 -9.50 -11.33 20.00
CA VAL A 225 -9.25 -10.49 18.81
C VAL A 225 -9.29 -9.01 19.20
N PRO A 226 -8.56 -8.12 18.51
CA PRO A 226 -8.67 -6.69 18.76
C PRO A 226 -10.09 -6.19 18.48
N ASP A 227 -10.60 -5.23 19.26
CA ASP A 227 -11.95 -4.70 19.02
C ASP A 227 -12.09 -4.02 17.65
N VAL A 228 -10.98 -3.41 17.20
CA VAL A 228 -10.96 -2.52 16.06
C VAL A 228 -9.65 -2.64 15.29
N VAL A 229 -9.75 -2.65 13.96
CA VAL A 229 -8.62 -2.58 13.04
C VAL A 229 -8.61 -1.24 12.34
N VAL A 230 -7.45 -0.60 12.30
CA VAL A 230 -7.27 0.72 11.70
C VAL A 230 -6.19 0.67 10.63
N ALA A 231 -6.54 1.04 9.40
CA ALA A 231 -5.62 1.14 8.28
C ALA A 231 -5.85 2.44 7.50
N CYS A 232 -4.75 2.98 6.95
CA CYS A 232 -4.84 4.02 5.94
C CYS A 232 -5.36 3.42 4.63
N VAL A 233 -6.14 4.21 3.90
CA VAL A 233 -6.67 3.88 2.58
C VAL A 233 -6.18 4.91 1.58
N GLY A 234 -5.30 4.45 0.69
CA GLY A 234 -4.87 5.18 -0.50
C GLY A 234 -5.82 4.92 -1.67
N GLY A 235 -6.23 5.99 -2.33
CA GLY A 235 -7.12 5.92 -3.49
C GLY A 235 -7.63 7.29 -3.91
N ASP A 236 -7.68 7.54 -5.22
CA ASP A 236 -8.08 8.83 -5.77
C ASP A 236 -9.47 9.25 -5.21
N PRO A 237 -9.58 10.41 -4.55
CA PRO A 237 -10.85 10.91 -4.01
C PRO A 237 -11.91 11.22 -5.09
N THR A 238 -11.58 11.16 -6.38
CA THR A 238 -12.46 11.63 -7.48
C THR A 238 -13.66 10.74 -7.80
N ARG A 239 -13.71 9.46 -7.40
CA ARG A 239 -14.89 8.60 -7.65
C ARG A 239 -15.78 8.44 -6.41
N ARG A 240 -16.46 9.53 -6.04
CA ARG A 240 -17.79 9.44 -5.43
C ARG A 240 -18.77 10.07 -6.41
N GLU A 241 -19.81 9.32 -6.78
CA GLU A 241 -21.07 9.90 -7.27
C GLU A 241 -21.40 11.11 -6.40
N ARG A 242 -21.37 12.29 -7.02
CA ARG A 242 -21.77 13.53 -6.37
C ARG A 242 -23.29 13.47 -6.25
N SER A 243 -23.82 13.52 -5.04
CA SER A 243 -25.16 14.06 -4.87
C SER A 243 -25.13 15.53 -5.33
N PRO A 244 -26.07 15.99 -6.18
CA PRO A 244 -26.11 17.38 -6.64
C PRO A 244 -26.23 18.33 -5.44
N GLY A 245 -25.43 19.41 -5.38
CA GLY A 245 -25.63 20.52 -4.44
C GLY A 245 -24.58 20.77 -3.34
N SER A 246 -23.50 19.98 -3.21
CA SER A 246 -22.49 20.26 -2.16
C SER A 246 -21.44 21.31 -2.59
N PRO A 247 -21.12 22.34 -1.77
CA PRO A 247 -20.19 23.40 -2.14
C PRO A 247 -18.74 22.91 -2.30
N ARG A 248 -18.02 23.51 -3.26
CA ARG A 248 -16.60 23.24 -3.55
C ARG A 248 -15.70 23.69 -2.39
N ARG A 249 -15.35 22.79 -1.47
CA ARG A 249 -14.17 23.00 -0.61
C ARG A 249 -12.93 22.49 -1.33
N ARG A 250 -11.91 23.34 -1.49
CA ARG A 250 -10.54 22.92 -1.84
C ARG A 250 -10.12 21.86 -0.82
N ARG A 251 -10.00 20.60 -1.26
CA ARG A 251 -9.48 19.50 -0.44
C ARG A 251 -8.03 19.30 -0.82
N ASP A 252 -7.17 19.44 0.18
CA ASP A 252 -5.76 19.08 0.12
C ASP A 252 -5.64 17.61 -0.32
N SER A 253 -4.93 17.36 -1.43
CA SER A 253 -4.81 16.07 -2.12
C SER A 253 -3.97 15.04 -1.35
N SER A 254 -3.51 15.39 -0.14
CA SER A 254 -2.56 14.64 0.67
C SER A 254 -3.17 13.81 1.80
N VAL A 255 -4.49 13.83 2.00
CA VAL A 255 -5.15 13.19 3.15
C VAL A 255 -5.54 11.73 2.84
N SER A 256 -4.68 10.79 3.22
CA SER A 256 -5.03 9.37 3.32
C SER A 256 -6.20 9.20 4.31
N ARG A 257 -7.29 8.55 3.89
CA ARG A 257 -8.43 8.32 4.79
C ARG A 257 -8.13 7.14 5.69
N VAL A 258 -8.48 7.25 6.97
CA VAL A 258 -8.39 6.14 7.92
C VAL A 258 -9.71 5.37 7.88
N ARG A 259 -9.65 4.07 7.58
CA ARG A 259 -10.78 3.15 7.78
C ARG A 259 -10.64 2.45 9.12
N VAL A 260 -11.78 2.31 9.78
CA VAL A 260 -11.96 1.66 11.07
C VAL A 260 -13.00 0.58 10.83
N ALA A 261 -12.64 -0.67 11.09
CA ALA A 261 -13.56 -1.80 11.00
C ALA A 261 -13.54 -2.58 12.32
N PRO A 262 -14.68 -3.10 12.79
CA PRO A 262 -14.67 -4.11 13.85
C PRO A 262 -13.85 -5.31 13.38
N ALA A 263 -13.07 -5.93 14.26
CA ALA A 263 -12.35 -7.13 13.85
C ALA A 263 -13.36 -8.26 13.61
N PRO A 264 -13.35 -8.88 12.42
CA PRO A 264 -14.14 -10.07 12.19
C PRO A 264 -13.52 -11.26 12.94
N PRO A 265 -14.32 -12.18 13.49
CA PRO A 265 -13.79 -13.35 14.21
C PRO A 265 -13.03 -14.33 13.31
N THR A 266 -13.18 -14.29 11.97
CA THR A 266 -12.68 -15.35 11.07
C THR A 266 -12.14 -14.89 9.70
N ALA A 267 -12.05 -13.59 9.40
CA ALA A 267 -11.63 -13.13 8.06
C ALA A 267 -10.22 -12.50 8.06
N PRO A 268 -9.39 -12.73 7.02
CA PRO A 268 -8.06 -12.14 6.90
C PRO A 268 -8.12 -10.62 6.79
N TRP A 269 -7.23 -9.94 7.50
CA TRP A 269 -7.21 -8.49 7.62
C TRP A 269 -6.42 -7.91 6.45
N VAL A 270 -7.11 -7.23 5.52
CA VAL A 270 -6.46 -6.68 4.32
C VAL A 270 -6.18 -5.19 4.54
N CYS A 271 -4.91 -4.84 4.76
CA CYS A 271 -4.46 -3.45 4.88
C CYS A 271 -4.27 -2.84 3.48
N CYS A 272 -4.76 -1.61 3.26
CA CYS A 272 -4.71 -0.97 1.94
C CYS A 272 -4.10 0.45 1.96
N THR A 273 -2.78 0.54 2.14
CA THR A 273 -1.88 1.69 1.87
C THR A 273 -1.90 3.00 2.70
N ALA A 274 -0.70 3.22 3.27
CA ALA A 274 0.14 4.41 3.53
C ALA A 274 -0.43 5.82 3.87
N ARG A 275 -0.24 6.22 5.14
CA ARG A 275 0.53 7.38 5.67
C ARG A 275 0.27 7.49 7.19
N CYS A 276 1.30 7.32 8.01
CA CYS A 276 1.17 7.27 9.49
C CYS A 276 0.88 8.61 10.19
N ARG A 277 0.96 9.77 9.52
CA ARG A 277 0.70 11.07 10.19
C ARG A 277 -0.78 11.34 10.50
N CYS A 278 -1.72 10.69 9.80
CA CYS A 278 -3.16 10.98 9.92
C CYS A 278 -3.87 10.17 11.03
N ILE A 279 -3.24 9.09 11.50
CA ILE A 279 -3.85 8.14 12.45
C ILE A 279 -4.09 8.81 13.81
N CYS A 280 -3.12 9.56 14.35
CA CYS A 280 -3.26 10.24 15.65
C CYS A 280 -4.39 11.28 15.69
N ARG A 281 -4.55 12.10 14.64
CA ARG A 281 -5.64 13.11 14.57
C ARG A 281 -7.01 12.46 14.37
N THR A 282 -7.09 11.38 13.61
CA THR A 282 -8.37 10.70 13.31
C THR A 282 -8.83 9.82 14.46
N MET A 283 -7.90 9.18 15.18
CA MET A 283 -8.21 8.41 16.40
C MET A 283 -8.77 9.32 17.49
N ARG A 284 -8.17 10.51 17.74
CA ARG A 284 -8.73 11.50 18.67
C ARG A 284 -10.17 11.91 18.33
N ALA A 285 -10.43 12.28 17.08
CA ALA A 285 -11.74 12.79 16.65
C ALA A 285 -12.85 11.71 16.60
N ARG A 286 -12.49 10.42 16.56
CA ARG A 286 -13.45 9.30 16.55
C ARG A 286 -13.62 8.63 17.91
N CYS A 287 -12.56 8.54 18.72
CA CYS A 287 -12.66 8.13 20.12
C CYS A 287 -13.54 9.12 20.90
N SER A 288 -13.40 10.44 20.68
CA SER A 288 -14.26 11.43 21.33
C SER A 288 -15.75 11.35 20.95
N LYS A 289 -16.09 10.67 19.85
CA LYS A 289 -17.49 10.45 19.43
C LYS A 289 -18.07 9.11 19.91
N ARG A 290 -17.26 8.21 20.44
CA ARG A 290 -17.70 6.91 20.98
C ARG A 290 -17.43 6.74 22.48
N ILE A 291 -16.66 7.63 23.08
CA ILE A 291 -16.28 7.59 24.49
C ILE A 291 -16.58 8.99 25.05
N PRO A 292 -17.66 9.16 25.84
CA PRO A 292 -17.94 10.45 26.47
C PRO A 292 -16.91 10.71 27.57
N SER A 293 -16.47 11.97 27.68
CA SER A 293 -15.55 12.56 28.67
C SER A 293 -14.03 12.45 28.38
N LEU A 294 -13.46 13.47 27.73
CA LEU A 294 -12.05 13.88 27.93
C LEU A 294 -11.95 15.41 27.73
N PRO A 295 -11.39 16.17 28.70
CA PRO A 295 -11.21 17.63 28.58
C PRO A 295 -10.09 17.99 27.59
N VAL A 296 -10.29 19.10 26.87
CA VAL A 296 -9.58 19.48 25.63
C VAL A 296 -8.23 20.22 25.87
N SER A 297 -7.78 20.42 27.11
CA SER A 297 -6.79 21.47 27.40
C SER A 297 -5.29 21.10 27.41
N THR A 298 -4.86 19.83 27.40
CA THR A 298 -3.47 19.53 27.82
C THR A 298 -2.41 19.30 26.72
N ILE A 299 -2.65 19.57 25.44
CA ILE A 299 -1.62 19.33 24.39
C ILE A 299 -1.54 20.50 23.41
N ARG A 300 -1.10 21.66 23.90
CA ARG A 300 -0.41 22.70 23.12
C ARG A 300 1.07 22.61 23.48
N GLY A 301 1.86 21.82 22.75
CA GLY A 301 3.29 21.70 23.07
C GLY A 301 4.14 20.86 22.13
N TRP A 302 3.67 20.57 20.91
CA TRP A 302 4.50 19.91 19.89
C TRP A 302 4.68 20.86 18.70
N GLY A 303 5.51 21.88 18.92
CA GLY A 303 6.22 22.60 17.86
C GLY A 303 7.71 22.20 17.90
N PRO A 304 8.46 22.35 16.79
CA PRO A 304 9.89 22.09 16.80
C PRO A 304 10.56 23.07 17.76
N SER A 305 11.23 22.57 18.80
CA SER A 305 12.11 23.35 19.66
C SER A 305 13.38 23.68 18.87
N THR A 306 13.50 24.91 18.40
CA THR A 306 14.78 25.50 17.98
C THR A 306 15.67 25.67 19.21
N PRO A 307 16.94 25.25 19.20
CA PRO A 307 17.85 25.55 20.30
C PRO A 307 18.26 27.03 20.18
N THR A 308 17.72 27.86 21.07
CA THR A 308 18.28 29.19 21.37
C THR A 308 19.48 29.00 22.28
N SER A 309 20.68 29.21 21.74
CA SER A 309 21.90 29.39 22.53
C SER A 309 21.83 30.67 23.37
N PRO A 310 22.15 30.66 24.67
CA PRO A 310 22.39 31.89 25.41
C PRO A 310 23.86 32.28 25.30
N SER A 311 24.09 33.39 24.61
CA SER A 311 25.32 34.17 24.67
C SER A 311 25.24 35.19 25.81
N SER A 312 26.10 35.08 26.82
CA SER A 312 26.56 36.19 27.68
C SER A 312 27.83 35.74 28.43
N VAL A 313 29.01 35.97 27.86
CA VAL A 313 29.99 37.01 28.29
C VAL A 313 30.47 36.88 29.74
N ALA A 314 31.74 36.46 29.89
CA ALA A 314 32.66 37.02 30.87
C ALA A 314 34.09 36.94 30.31
N ARG A 315 34.65 38.09 29.95
CA ARG A 315 36.10 38.35 29.84
C ARG A 315 36.57 38.73 31.24
N THR A 316 37.68 38.18 31.73
CA THR A 316 38.93 38.91 32.05
C THR A 316 39.94 38.01 32.73
N THR A 317 41.21 38.24 32.36
CA THR A 317 42.52 37.83 32.92
C THR A 317 42.86 36.36 32.96
#